data_AF-A0A4Q2Z5X7-F1
#
_entry.id   AF-A0A4Q2Z5X7-F1
#
_cell.length_a   1.000
_cell.length_b   1.000
_cell.length_c   1.000
_cell.angle_alpha   90.00
_cell.angle_beta   90.00
_cell.angle_gamma   90.00
#
_symmetry.space_group_name_H-M   'P 1'
#
loop_
_entity.id
_entity.type
_entity.pdbx_description
1 polymer ?
#
loop_
_entity_poly.entity_id
_entity_poly.type
_entity_poly.pdbx_seq_one_letter_code
_entity_poly.pdbx_strand_id
1 'polypeptide(L)'
;MMTRAAAAGLPQATTSLGQMDQFIPLVERSAHAPLQTEGGLIQLALAPPAHEKQARSPVTDWSVLSADYGTFLATIFDEWVRRDVGRTFVQMFDVSLGLWAGMDASLCVFRETCGEALAVEHNGDVYSCDHYVYPEYRLGNLRDLPLAEMVASPQQVKFGTDKRDALPQYCRECDVRFACNGECPKHRFVRTPNGEWGLNYLCAGYKTFFHHIDPYMKTMARLLQAGRAPQEIMAMMAQKDRAEEAAKT
;
A
#
# COMPACT_ATOMS: atom_id res chain seq x y z
N MET A 1 52.95 35.39 -23.98
CA MET A 1 51.73 34.88 -24.65
C MET A 1 51.19 33.73 -23.82
N MET A 2 49.88 33.54 -23.80
CA MET A 2 49.09 32.54 -23.07
C MET A 2 48.61 32.91 -21.65
N THR A 3 47.68 33.86 -21.70
CA THR A 3 46.39 33.97 -20.99
C THR A 3 46.00 32.91 -19.95
N ARG A 4 45.68 33.39 -18.74
CA ARG A 4 44.72 32.79 -17.80
C ARG A 4 43.30 32.89 -18.39
N ALA A 5 42.57 31.78 -18.46
CA ALA A 5 41.12 31.78 -18.62
C ALA A 5 40.46 31.37 -17.30
N ALA A 6 39.70 32.27 -16.71
CA ALA A 6 38.80 31.99 -15.61
C ALA A 6 37.58 31.24 -16.15
N ALA A 7 37.34 30.02 -15.68
CA ALA A 7 36.07 29.34 -15.88
C ALA A 7 35.10 29.85 -14.80
N ALA A 8 34.11 30.64 -15.23
CA ALA A 8 32.99 31.08 -14.42
C ALA A 8 32.21 29.85 -13.90
N GLY A 9 31.95 29.85 -12.59
CA GLY A 9 31.17 28.81 -11.94
C GLY A 9 29.73 28.78 -12.45
N LEU A 10 29.31 27.60 -12.92
CA LEU A 10 27.90 27.25 -13.06
C LEU A 10 27.30 27.14 -11.65
N PRO A 11 26.11 27.70 -11.39
CA PRO A 11 25.42 27.51 -10.11
C PRO A 11 25.10 26.03 -9.96
N GLN A 12 25.66 25.41 -8.92
CA GLN A 12 25.21 24.10 -8.45
C GLN A 12 23.78 24.27 -7.97
N ALA A 13 22.80 23.85 -8.79
CA ALA A 13 21.48 23.54 -8.30
C ALA A 13 21.64 22.34 -7.36
N THR A 14 21.78 22.62 -6.07
CA THR A 14 21.65 21.62 -5.02
C THR A 14 20.19 21.22 -4.97
N THR A 15 19.80 20.30 -5.85
CA THR A 15 18.53 19.59 -5.75
C THR A 15 18.59 18.81 -4.45
N SER A 16 18.02 19.37 -3.38
CA SER A 16 17.71 18.61 -2.18
C SER A 16 16.92 17.39 -2.62
N LEU A 17 17.49 16.19 -2.46
CA LEU A 17 16.74 14.95 -2.60
C LEU A 17 15.52 15.07 -1.68
N GLY A 18 14.32 14.94 -2.24
CA GLY A 18 13.09 14.98 -1.45
C GLY A 18 13.11 13.86 -0.41
N GLN A 19 12.55 14.13 0.77
CA GLN A 19 12.41 13.11 1.82
C GLN A 19 11.37 12.08 1.38
N MET A 20 11.68 10.79 1.53
CA MET A 20 10.80 9.67 1.20
C MET A 20 10.38 8.96 2.48
N ASP A 21 9.07 8.93 2.76
CA ASP A 21 8.49 8.31 3.93
C ASP A 21 7.58 7.14 3.54
N GLN A 22 7.61 6.08 4.36
CA GLN A 22 6.75 4.91 4.19
C GLN A 22 6.08 4.57 5.53
N PHE A 23 4.75 4.43 5.49
CA PHE A 23 3.98 3.97 6.63
C PHE A 23 3.48 2.55 6.35
N ILE A 24 4.12 1.57 6.98
CA ILE A 24 3.74 0.15 6.89
C ILE A 24 2.95 -0.20 8.16
N PRO A 25 1.69 -0.67 8.06
CA PRO A 25 0.93 -1.05 9.23
C PRO A 25 1.45 -2.37 9.81
N LEU A 26 1.66 -2.42 11.12
CA LEU A 26 2.01 -3.66 11.81
C LEU A 26 0.73 -4.43 12.15
N VAL A 27 0.49 -5.54 11.45
CA VAL A 27 -0.67 -6.42 11.68
C VAL A 27 -0.18 -7.86 11.74
N GLU A 28 -0.14 -8.40 12.95
CA GLU A 28 0.33 -9.75 13.22
C GLU A 28 -0.80 -10.62 13.74
N ARG A 29 -1.02 -11.76 13.07
CA ARG A 29 -2.02 -12.75 13.48
C ARG A 29 -1.44 -13.63 14.58
N SER A 30 -2.18 -13.85 15.66
CA SER A 30 -1.82 -14.80 16.69
C SER A 30 -2.23 -16.22 16.27
N ALA A 31 -1.31 -17.20 16.36
CA ALA A 31 -1.58 -18.60 15.99
C ALA A 31 -2.62 -19.24 16.93
N HIS A 32 -2.49 -19.00 18.23
CA HIS A 32 -3.42 -19.43 19.28
C HIS A 32 -3.45 -18.39 20.39
N ALA A 33 -4.63 -18.10 20.94
CA ALA A 33 -4.76 -17.26 22.13
C ALA A 33 -4.76 -18.16 23.39
N PRO A 34 -3.94 -17.87 24.42
CA PRO A 34 -2.93 -16.80 24.50
C PRO A 34 -1.68 -17.10 23.65
N LEU A 35 -0.97 -16.04 23.21
CA LEU A 35 0.27 -16.13 22.43
C LEU A 35 1.25 -17.11 23.07
N GLN A 36 1.56 -18.19 22.36
CA GLN A 36 2.49 -19.20 22.84
C GLN A 36 3.91 -18.82 22.46
N THR A 37 4.85 -19.09 23.37
CA THR A 37 6.28 -19.04 23.08
C THR A 37 6.83 -20.46 23.10
N GLU A 38 7.55 -20.84 22.04
CA GLU A 38 8.20 -22.14 21.94
C GLU A 38 9.68 -21.91 21.62
N GLY A 39 10.58 -22.44 22.45
CA GLY A 39 12.03 -22.22 22.27
C GLY A 39 12.46 -20.75 22.34
N GLY A 40 11.65 -19.87 22.94
CA GLY A 40 11.89 -18.42 22.98
C GLY A 40 11.38 -17.65 21.76
N LEU A 41 10.69 -18.32 20.82
CA LEU A 41 10.09 -17.69 19.64
C LEU A 41 8.58 -17.52 19.83
N ILE A 42 8.06 -16.37 19.41
CA ILE A 42 6.62 -16.07 19.41
C ILE A 42 5.96 -16.83 18.26
N GLN A 43 4.92 -17.60 18.56
CA GLN A 43 4.15 -18.34 17.55
C GLN A 43 3.11 -17.43 16.89
N LEU A 44 3.44 -16.92 15.70
CA LEU A 44 2.54 -16.13 14.84
C LEU A 44 1.85 -17.03 13.81
N ALA A 45 0.65 -16.67 13.40
CA ALA A 45 -0.06 -17.40 12.35
C ALA A 45 0.50 -17.05 10.97
N LEU A 46 0.52 -18.04 10.08
CA LEU A 46 0.86 -17.85 8.67
C LEU A 46 -0.20 -17.00 7.94
N ALA A 47 -0.02 -16.75 6.65
CA ALA A 47 -1.08 -16.17 5.82
C ALA A 47 -2.38 -16.99 5.91
N PRO A 48 -3.57 -16.35 5.93
CA PRO A 48 -4.83 -17.06 6.09
C PRO A 48 -5.13 -17.97 4.90
N PRO A 49 -5.68 -19.18 5.13
CA PRO A 49 -6.23 -19.98 4.05
C PRO A 49 -7.43 -19.26 3.41
N ALA A 50 -7.70 -19.55 2.13
CA ALA A 50 -8.79 -18.92 1.37
C ALA A 50 -10.18 -19.13 2.02
N HIS A 51 -10.35 -20.16 2.85
CA HIS A 51 -11.59 -20.48 3.54
C HIS A 51 -11.28 -20.87 4.99
N GLU A 52 -11.51 -19.98 5.96
CA GLU A 52 -11.38 -20.30 7.37
C GLU A 52 -12.74 -20.25 8.08
N LYS A 53 -13.02 -21.29 8.87
CA LYS A 53 -14.29 -21.43 9.62
C LYS A 53 -14.24 -20.75 11.00
N GLN A 54 -13.07 -20.30 11.46
CA GLN A 54 -12.94 -19.71 12.80
C GLN A 54 -13.49 -18.29 12.86
N ALA A 55 -14.25 -18.03 13.93
CA ALA A 55 -14.80 -16.72 14.26
C ALA A 55 -13.69 -15.88 14.90
N ARG A 56 -13.33 -14.75 14.28
CA ARG A 56 -12.24 -13.82 14.64
C ARG A 56 -10.87 -14.48 14.68
N SER A 57 -10.02 -14.20 13.69
CA SER A 57 -8.57 -14.42 13.85
C SER A 57 -8.05 -13.31 14.77
N PRO A 58 -7.56 -13.63 15.98
CA PRO A 58 -7.02 -12.61 16.87
C PRO A 58 -5.72 -12.05 16.27
N VAL A 59 -5.58 -10.74 16.32
CA VAL A 59 -4.28 -10.07 16.11
C VAL A 59 -3.57 -9.94 17.46
N THR A 60 -2.26 -9.72 17.43
CA THR A 60 -1.47 -9.41 18.63
C THR A 60 -1.87 -8.05 19.22
N ASP A 61 -1.55 -7.82 20.50
CA ASP A 61 -1.82 -6.56 21.21
C ASP A 61 -1.00 -5.38 20.68
N TRP A 62 0.17 -5.62 20.08
CA TRP A 62 0.96 -4.60 19.37
C TRP A 62 0.52 -4.34 17.92
N SER A 63 -0.50 -5.05 17.43
CA SER A 63 -1.04 -4.79 16.09
C SER A 63 -1.83 -3.49 16.08
N VAL A 64 -1.69 -2.71 15.00
CA VAL A 64 -2.47 -1.47 14.85
C VAL A 64 -3.96 -1.79 14.71
N LEU A 65 -4.82 -0.95 15.28
CA LEU A 65 -6.25 -1.04 15.05
C LEU A 65 -6.59 -0.44 13.67
N SER A 66 -7.56 -1.04 12.98
CA SER A 66 -7.95 -0.58 11.64
C SER A 66 -8.38 0.88 11.62
N ALA A 67 -9.24 1.30 12.56
CA ALA A 67 -9.71 2.68 12.63
C ALA A 67 -8.55 3.66 12.89
N ASP A 68 -7.69 3.36 13.86
CA ASP A 68 -6.55 4.19 14.24
C ASP A 68 -5.58 4.38 13.07
N TYR A 69 -5.32 3.33 12.29
CA TYR A 69 -4.47 3.43 11.10
C TYR A 69 -5.07 4.37 10.04
N GLY A 70 -6.40 4.30 9.82
CA GLY A 70 -7.09 5.23 8.93
C GLY A 70 -7.03 6.68 9.41
N THR A 71 -7.26 6.92 10.70
CA THR A 71 -7.13 8.24 11.31
C THR A 71 -5.70 8.77 11.19
N PHE A 72 -4.70 7.95 11.49
CA PHE A 72 -3.30 8.31 11.34
C PHE A 72 -2.98 8.75 9.90
N LEU A 73 -3.34 7.95 8.89
CA LEU A 73 -3.09 8.29 7.49
C LEU A 73 -3.79 9.59 7.08
N ALA A 74 -5.04 9.80 7.48
CA ALA A 74 -5.79 11.01 7.19
C ALA A 74 -5.17 12.25 7.86
N THR A 75 -4.77 12.14 9.12
CA THR A 75 -4.11 13.23 9.86
C THR A 75 -2.79 13.62 9.22
N ILE A 76 -1.95 12.66 8.86
CA ILE A 76 -0.67 12.95 8.17
C ILE A 76 -0.93 13.53 6.77
N PHE A 77 -1.95 13.05 6.07
CA PHE A 77 -2.33 13.59 4.77
C PHE A 77 -2.74 15.06 4.84
N ASP A 78 -3.50 15.45 5.87
CA ASP A 78 -3.93 16.83 6.07
C ASP A 78 -2.77 17.81 6.24
N GLU A 79 -1.71 17.40 6.93
CA GLU A 79 -0.48 18.20 7.04
C GLU A 79 0.27 18.24 5.71
N TRP A 80 0.46 17.06 5.10
CA TRP A 80 1.21 16.91 3.84
C TRP A 80 0.60 17.73 2.70
N VAL A 81 -0.73 17.66 2.51
CA VAL A 81 -1.43 18.31 1.39
C VAL A 81 -1.38 19.84 1.47
N ARG A 82 -1.09 20.39 2.66
CA ARG A 82 -0.97 21.83 2.91
C ARG A 82 0.46 22.35 2.74
N ARG A 83 1.47 21.52 2.95
CA ARG A 83 2.86 22.00 3.17
C ARG A 83 3.92 21.33 2.31
N ASP A 84 3.69 20.08 1.91
CA ASP A 84 4.76 19.19 1.49
C ASP A 84 4.52 18.50 0.15
N VAL A 85 3.40 18.77 -0.53
CA VAL A 85 3.17 18.27 -1.89
C VAL A 85 4.36 18.67 -2.77
N GLY A 86 5.01 17.67 -3.39
CA GLY A 86 6.17 17.87 -4.24
C GLY A 86 7.50 18.14 -3.53
N ARG A 87 7.54 18.01 -2.20
CA ARG A 87 8.75 18.20 -1.37
C ARG A 87 9.05 16.94 -0.56
N THR A 88 8.01 16.37 0.05
CA THR A 88 8.07 15.09 0.75
C THR A 88 7.20 14.09 0.01
N PHE A 89 7.74 12.90 -0.20
CA PHE A 89 7.13 11.82 -0.96
C PHE A 89 6.71 10.74 0.03
N VAL A 90 5.40 10.62 0.25
CA VAL A 90 4.85 9.59 1.12
C VAL A 90 4.29 8.51 0.21
N GLN A 91 4.86 7.30 0.28
CA GLN A 91 4.54 6.21 -0.67
C GLN A 91 3.02 6.01 -0.85
N MET A 92 2.26 6.01 0.25
CA MET A 92 0.79 5.87 0.22
C MET A 92 0.10 6.97 -0.59
N PHE A 93 0.56 8.21 -0.47
CA PHE A 93 -0.05 9.38 -1.09
C PHE A 93 0.32 9.45 -2.57
N ASP A 94 1.57 9.12 -2.91
CA ASP A 94 2.04 9.09 -4.29
C ASP A 94 1.38 7.96 -5.09
N VAL A 95 1.27 6.76 -4.50
CA VAL A 95 0.52 5.64 -5.10
C VAL A 95 -0.94 6.03 -5.32
N SER A 96 -1.57 6.68 -4.33
CA SER A 96 -2.96 7.15 -4.43
C SER A 96 -3.12 8.19 -5.53
N LEU A 97 -2.21 9.17 -5.65
CA LEU A 97 -2.28 10.16 -6.72
C LEU A 97 -2.18 9.51 -8.11
N GLY A 98 -1.29 8.53 -8.29
CA GLY A 98 -1.20 7.77 -9.53
C GLY A 98 -2.51 7.07 -9.88
N LEU A 99 -3.14 6.39 -8.90
CA LEU A 99 -4.43 5.72 -9.07
C LEU A 99 -5.55 6.69 -9.48
N TRP A 100 -5.64 7.86 -8.85
CA TRP A 100 -6.64 8.88 -9.22
C TRP A 100 -6.34 9.56 -10.56
N ALA A 101 -5.08 9.55 -10.99
CA ALA A 101 -4.67 10.00 -12.32
C ALA A 101 -4.92 8.95 -13.42
N GLY A 102 -5.42 7.75 -13.08
CA GLY A 102 -5.70 6.67 -14.01
C GLY A 102 -4.48 5.80 -14.36
N MET A 103 -3.43 5.87 -13.54
CA MET A 103 -2.26 4.99 -13.65
C MET A 103 -2.46 3.70 -12.85
N ASP A 104 -1.74 2.65 -13.24
CA ASP A 104 -1.69 1.42 -12.46
C ASP A 104 -1.01 1.63 -11.09
N ALA A 105 -1.44 0.85 -10.10
CA ALA A 105 -0.80 0.87 -8.78
C ALA A 105 0.69 0.48 -8.88
N SER A 106 1.57 1.37 -8.42
CA SER A 106 3.01 1.09 -8.31
C SER A 106 3.35 0.16 -7.14
N LEU A 107 2.47 0.03 -6.15
CA LEU A 107 2.64 -0.88 -5.00
C LEU A 107 1.78 -2.13 -5.15
N CYS A 108 2.39 -3.32 -4.98
CA CYS A 108 1.75 -4.61 -5.25
C CYS A 108 0.45 -4.84 -4.46
N VAL A 109 0.36 -4.30 -3.23
CA VAL A 109 -0.81 -4.48 -2.38
C VAL A 109 -2.05 -3.78 -2.94
N PHE A 110 -1.91 -2.72 -3.74
CA PHE A 110 -3.02 -1.97 -4.34
C PHE A 110 -3.34 -2.38 -5.79
N ARG A 111 -2.53 -3.23 -6.41
CA ARG A 111 -2.82 -3.79 -7.75
C ARG A 111 -4.05 -4.70 -7.71
N GLU A 112 -4.71 -4.88 -8.86
CA GLU A 112 -5.84 -5.81 -8.97
C GLU A 112 -5.42 -7.27 -8.75
N THR A 113 -4.26 -7.65 -9.27
CA THR A 113 -3.70 -9.00 -9.17
C THR A 113 -2.37 -9.03 -8.40
N CYS A 114 -1.96 -10.22 -7.99
CA CYS A 114 -0.66 -10.52 -7.37
C CYS A 114 0.28 -11.24 -8.37
N GLY A 115 1.44 -11.67 -7.89
CA GLY A 115 2.27 -12.68 -8.56
C GLY A 115 3.50 -12.17 -9.32
N GLU A 116 3.72 -10.87 -9.35
CA GLU A 116 4.91 -10.28 -9.99
C GLU A 116 6.07 -10.01 -9.01
N ALA A 117 5.78 -9.97 -7.70
CA ALA A 117 6.77 -9.71 -6.65
C ALA A 117 7.25 -11.02 -6.01
N LEU A 118 7.97 -11.83 -6.80
CA LEU A 118 8.50 -13.13 -6.36
C LEU A 118 9.54 -12.98 -5.23
N ALA A 119 9.56 -13.95 -4.32
CA ALA A 119 10.63 -14.09 -3.34
C ALA A 119 11.64 -15.14 -3.80
N VAL A 120 12.93 -14.84 -3.64
CA VAL A 120 14.03 -15.76 -3.94
C VAL A 120 14.84 -15.94 -2.67
N GLU A 121 14.89 -17.16 -2.16
CA GLU A 121 15.67 -17.53 -0.99
C GLU A 121 17.13 -17.74 -1.34
N HIS A 122 18.00 -17.65 -0.32
CA HIS A 122 19.45 -17.80 -0.46
C HIS A 122 19.87 -19.15 -1.07
N ASN A 123 19.05 -20.20 -0.90
CA ASN A 123 19.26 -21.52 -1.48
C ASN A 123 18.82 -21.61 -2.96
N GLY A 124 18.31 -20.53 -3.55
CA GLY A 124 17.80 -20.46 -4.92
C GLY A 124 16.34 -20.84 -5.08
N ASP A 125 15.63 -21.22 -4.01
CA ASP A 125 14.19 -21.49 -4.09
C ASP A 125 13.41 -20.22 -4.38
N VAL A 126 12.41 -20.34 -5.25
CA VAL A 126 11.55 -19.23 -5.65
C VAL A 126 10.13 -19.49 -5.15
N TYR A 127 9.54 -18.46 -4.53
CA TYR A 127 8.18 -18.48 -3.98
C TYR A 127 7.35 -17.36 -4.58
N SER A 128 6.02 -17.53 -4.53
CA SER A 128 5.07 -16.60 -5.13
C SER A 128 5.16 -15.15 -4.65
N CYS A 129 5.57 -14.92 -3.39
CA CYS A 129 5.71 -13.61 -2.73
C CYS A 129 6.40 -13.78 -1.36
N ASP A 130 7.01 -12.73 -0.82
CA ASP A 130 7.65 -12.68 0.51
C ASP A 130 6.68 -12.97 1.68
N HIS A 131 5.39 -12.74 1.49
CA HIS A 131 4.33 -13.14 2.44
C HIS A 131 3.90 -14.61 2.34
N TYR A 132 4.40 -15.34 1.36
CA TYR A 132 3.97 -16.71 1.01
C TYR A 132 5.19 -17.62 0.79
N VAL A 133 6.13 -17.62 1.74
CA VAL A 133 7.35 -18.45 1.70
C VAL A 133 7.09 -19.78 2.42
N TYR A 134 6.14 -20.55 1.89
CA TYR A 134 5.74 -21.87 2.40
C TYR A 134 5.75 -22.91 1.26
N PRO A 135 5.86 -24.21 1.57
CA PRO A 135 5.99 -25.25 0.54
C PRO A 135 4.91 -25.21 -0.55
N GLU A 136 3.68 -24.83 -0.21
CA GLU A 136 2.53 -24.76 -1.13
C GLU A 136 2.66 -23.65 -2.18
N TYR A 137 3.53 -22.67 -1.94
CA TYR A 137 3.76 -21.50 -2.78
C TYR A 137 5.15 -21.50 -3.42
N ARG A 138 5.93 -22.59 -3.26
CA ARG A 138 7.21 -22.78 -3.93
C ARG A 138 6.97 -23.06 -5.42
N LEU A 139 7.59 -22.27 -6.29
CA LEU A 139 7.51 -22.40 -7.74
C LEU A 139 8.62 -23.26 -8.32
N GLY A 140 9.77 -23.34 -7.65
CA GLY A 140 10.93 -24.10 -8.12
C GLY A 140 12.23 -23.60 -7.51
N ASN A 141 13.35 -23.94 -8.15
CA ASN A 141 14.68 -23.43 -7.81
C ASN A 141 15.35 -22.82 -9.04
N LEU A 142 16.01 -21.67 -8.89
CA LEU A 142 16.68 -20.95 -9.98
C LEU A 142 17.78 -21.75 -10.67
N ARG A 143 18.31 -22.80 -10.03
CA ARG A 143 19.32 -23.68 -10.64
C ARG A 143 18.72 -24.67 -11.64
N ASP A 144 17.44 -25.00 -11.49
CA ASP A 144 16.80 -26.11 -12.21
C ASP A 144 15.81 -25.63 -13.28
N LEU A 145 15.17 -24.46 -13.06
CA LEU A 145 14.10 -23.95 -13.92
C LEU A 145 14.30 -22.45 -14.19
N PRO A 146 14.10 -21.96 -15.43
CA PRO A 146 14.17 -20.53 -15.73
C PRO A 146 13.08 -19.73 -14.99
N LEU A 147 13.43 -18.55 -14.49
CA LEU A 147 12.50 -17.68 -13.76
C LEU A 147 11.25 -17.33 -14.57
N ALA A 148 11.41 -17.10 -15.88
CA ALA A 148 10.28 -16.80 -16.77
C ALA A 148 9.24 -17.93 -16.81
N GLU A 149 9.67 -19.19 -16.74
CA GLU A 149 8.78 -20.35 -16.70
C GLU A 149 8.05 -20.44 -15.35
N MET A 150 8.72 -20.10 -14.25
CA MET A 150 8.08 -20.02 -12.93
C MET A 150 7.01 -18.91 -12.88
N VAL A 151 7.34 -17.72 -13.40
CA VAL A 151 6.42 -16.57 -13.47
C VAL A 151 5.19 -16.90 -14.31
N ALA A 152 5.38 -17.59 -15.44
CA ALA A 152 4.31 -17.96 -16.35
C ALA A 152 3.57 -19.25 -15.94
N SER A 153 3.97 -19.90 -14.84
CA SER A 153 3.39 -21.17 -14.42
C SER A 153 1.89 -21.04 -14.08
N PRO A 154 1.08 -22.08 -14.32
CA PRO A 154 -0.34 -22.06 -13.94
C PRO A 154 -0.56 -21.80 -12.45
N GLN A 155 0.34 -22.27 -11.58
CA GLN A 155 0.33 -22.01 -10.15
C GLN A 155 0.47 -20.51 -9.86
N GLN A 156 1.45 -19.85 -10.48
CA GLN A 156 1.71 -18.43 -10.24
C GLN A 156 0.64 -17.52 -10.84
N VAL A 157 0.14 -17.85 -12.03
CA VAL A 157 -1.00 -17.15 -12.64
C VAL A 157 -2.22 -17.25 -11.73
N LYS A 158 -2.52 -18.47 -11.22
CA LYS A 158 -3.63 -18.68 -10.30
C LYS A 158 -3.46 -17.89 -9.00
N PHE A 159 -2.28 -17.95 -8.37
CA PHE A 159 -1.96 -17.16 -7.18
C PHE A 159 -2.21 -15.66 -7.43
N GLY A 160 -1.81 -15.16 -8.60
CA GLY A 160 -2.01 -13.77 -8.99
C GLY A 160 -3.48 -13.39 -9.15
N THR A 161 -4.27 -14.21 -9.87
CA THR A 161 -5.69 -13.93 -10.12
C THR A 161 -6.58 -14.14 -8.91
N ASP A 162 -6.21 -15.06 -8.00
CA ASP A 162 -6.96 -15.33 -6.77
C ASP A 162 -7.13 -14.06 -5.90
N LYS A 163 -6.18 -13.12 -5.94
CA LYS A 163 -6.32 -11.81 -5.29
C LYS A 163 -7.61 -11.08 -5.71
N ARG A 164 -7.92 -11.06 -7.00
CA ARG A 164 -9.11 -10.42 -7.56
C ARG A 164 -10.34 -11.32 -7.36
N ASP A 165 -10.20 -12.59 -7.71
CA ASP A 165 -11.34 -13.50 -7.85
C ASP A 165 -11.92 -13.93 -6.49
N ALA A 166 -11.09 -13.95 -5.44
CA ALA A 166 -11.52 -14.25 -4.07
C ALA A 166 -12.00 -13.01 -3.28
N LEU A 167 -12.17 -11.85 -3.93
CA LEU A 167 -12.73 -10.67 -3.25
C LEU A 167 -14.17 -10.94 -2.79
N PRO A 168 -14.51 -10.64 -1.53
CA PRO A 168 -15.89 -10.73 -1.08
C PRO A 168 -16.78 -9.73 -1.82
N GLN A 169 -18.09 -9.99 -1.88
CA GLN A 169 -19.08 -9.09 -2.49
C GLN A 169 -18.98 -7.67 -1.93
N TYR A 170 -18.75 -7.54 -0.62
CA TYR A 170 -18.53 -6.25 0.05
C TYR A 170 -17.39 -5.42 -0.59
N CYS A 171 -16.30 -6.07 -1.01
CA CYS A 171 -15.20 -5.41 -1.70
C CYS A 171 -15.50 -5.15 -3.18
N ARG A 172 -16.19 -6.08 -3.86
CA ARG A 172 -16.55 -5.95 -5.27
C ARG A 172 -17.48 -4.76 -5.55
N GLU A 173 -18.35 -4.45 -4.58
CA GLU A 173 -19.30 -3.33 -4.62
C GLU A 173 -18.76 -2.05 -3.96
N CYS A 174 -17.54 -2.07 -3.44
CA CYS A 174 -16.95 -0.93 -2.76
C CYS A 174 -16.55 0.16 -3.75
N ASP A 175 -16.97 1.39 -3.49
CA ASP A 175 -16.68 2.58 -4.29
C ASP A 175 -15.17 2.93 -4.38
N VAL A 176 -14.39 2.59 -3.35
CA VAL A 176 -12.93 2.74 -3.35
C VAL A 176 -12.18 1.50 -3.83
N ARG A 177 -12.86 0.50 -4.42
CA ARG A 177 -12.20 -0.72 -4.93
C ARG A 177 -11.10 -0.41 -5.93
N PHE A 178 -11.30 0.56 -6.82
CA PHE A 178 -10.32 0.92 -7.85
C PHE A 178 -8.95 1.25 -7.25
N ALA A 179 -8.92 1.85 -6.06
CA ALA A 179 -7.70 2.21 -5.35
C ALA A 179 -7.22 1.12 -4.37
N CYS A 180 -8.15 0.41 -3.74
CA CYS A 180 -7.85 -0.54 -2.67
C CYS A 180 -7.58 -1.97 -3.18
N ASN A 181 -8.41 -2.46 -4.10
CA ASN A 181 -8.42 -3.84 -4.61
C ASN A 181 -8.38 -4.93 -3.51
N GLY A 182 -8.90 -4.61 -2.31
CA GLY A 182 -8.90 -5.49 -1.14
C GLY A 182 -7.53 -5.67 -0.46
N GLU A 183 -6.54 -4.87 -0.84
CA GLU A 183 -5.16 -4.88 -0.31
C GLU A 183 -4.51 -6.28 -0.39
N CYS A 184 -3.40 -6.53 0.30
CA CYS A 184 -2.69 -7.80 0.35
C CYS A 184 -3.60 -8.95 0.86
N PRO A 185 -3.63 -10.10 0.18
CA PRO A 185 -4.33 -11.29 0.67
C PRO A 185 -3.86 -11.78 2.06
N LYS A 186 -2.61 -11.52 2.47
CA LYS A 186 -2.10 -11.83 3.83
C LYS A 186 -3.00 -11.25 4.92
N HIS A 187 -3.60 -10.09 4.68
CA HIS A 187 -4.41 -9.37 5.66
C HIS A 187 -5.93 -9.68 5.55
N ARG A 188 -6.35 -10.63 4.71
CA ARG A 188 -7.76 -10.95 4.44
C ARG A 188 -8.30 -12.07 5.33
N PHE A 189 -8.34 -11.81 6.64
CA PHE A 189 -8.68 -12.81 7.66
C PHE A 189 -9.83 -12.39 8.58
N VAL A 190 -10.63 -11.39 8.21
CA VAL A 190 -11.84 -11.03 8.95
C VAL A 190 -13.10 -11.22 8.09
N ARG A 191 -14.26 -11.23 8.74
CA ARG A 191 -15.55 -11.32 8.06
C ARG A 191 -16.04 -9.93 7.67
N THR A 192 -16.71 -9.85 6.54
CA THR A 192 -17.48 -8.68 6.13
C THR A 192 -18.65 -8.42 7.09
N PRO A 193 -19.28 -7.22 7.04
CA PRO A 193 -20.48 -6.94 7.83
C PRO A 193 -21.65 -7.92 7.56
N ASN A 194 -21.74 -8.48 6.34
CA ASN A 194 -22.74 -9.50 5.98
C ASN A 194 -22.26 -10.95 6.23
N GLY A 195 -21.09 -11.15 6.84
CA GLY A 195 -20.60 -12.44 7.31
C GLY A 195 -19.73 -13.24 6.33
N GLU A 196 -19.52 -12.77 5.11
CA GLU A 196 -18.62 -13.37 4.11
C GLU A 196 -17.15 -13.32 4.60
N TRP A 197 -16.38 -14.38 4.33
CA TRP A 197 -14.97 -14.45 4.72
C TRP A 197 -14.07 -13.70 3.72
N GLY A 198 -12.88 -13.29 4.15
CA GLY A 198 -11.87 -12.72 3.26
C GLY A 198 -11.86 -11.19 3.18
N LEU A 199 -12.47 -10.51 4.16
CA LEU A 199 -12.32 -9.07 4.29
C LEU A 199 -10.93 -8.74 4.87
N ASN A 200 -10.32 -7.68 4.36
CA ASN A 200 -9.06 -7.16 4.88
C ASN A 200 -9.25 -6.60 6.30
N TYR A 201 -8.37 -6.95 7.24
CA TYR A 201 -8.43 -6.47 8.63
C TYR A 201 -8.40 -4.94 8.74
N LEU A 202 -7.64 -4.26 7.88
CA LEU A 202 -7.52 -2.81 7.83
C LEU A 202 -8.59 -2.13 6.96
N CYS A 203 -9.60 -2.86 6.48
CA CYS A 203 -10.59 -2.35 5.54
C CYS A 203 -11.28 -1.06 6.01
N ALA A 204 -11.67 -0.96 7.29
CA ALA A 204 -12.35 0.23 7.80
C ALA A 204 -11.45 1.47 7.71
N GLY A 205 -10.20 1.34 8.15
CA GLY A 205 -9.18 2.40 8.07
C GLY A 205 -8.90 2.86 6.65
N TYR A 206 -8.67 1.91 5.72
CA TYR A 206 -8.45 2.25 4.31
C TYR A 206 -9.66 2.94 3.69
N LYS A 207 -10.88 2.48 3.99
CA LYS A 207 -12.10 3.11 3.48
C LYS A 207 -12.23 4.55 3.96
N THR A 208 -12.05 4.79 5.27
CA THR A 208 -12.02 6.14 5.85
C THR A 208 -10.96 7.02 5.19
N PHE A 209 -9.73 6.51 5.04
CA PHE A 209 -8.64 7.25 4.44
C PHE A 209 -8.90 7.59 2.97
N PHE A 210 -9.29 6.63 2.13
CA PHE A 210 -9.54 6.88 0.71
C PHE A 210 -10.72 7.82 0.46
N HIS A 211 -11.77 7.76 1.30
CA HIS A 211 -12.85 8.74 1.26
C HIS A 211 -12.40 10.14 1.67
N HIS A 212 -11.53 10.25 2.67
CA HIS A 212 -10.97 11.53 3.12
C HIS A 212 -10.15 12.24 2.04
N ILE A 213 -9.26 11.50 1.36
CA ILE A 213 -8.34 12.09 0.39
C ILE A 213 -8.97 12.31 -1.00
N ASP A 214 -10.11 11.67 -1.31
CA ASP A 214 -10.73 11.69 -2.64
C ASP A 214 -10.85 13.10 -3.28
N PRO A 215 -11.39 14.13 -2.61
CA PRO A 215 -11.51 15.46 -3.23
C PRO A 215 -10.16 16.10 -3.55
N TYR A 216 -9.14 15.85 -2.73
CA TYR A 216 -7.79 16.36 -2.91
C TYR A 216 -7.09 15.64 -4.07
N MET A 217 -7.20 14.31 -4.11
CA MET A 217 -6.64 13.49 -5.18
C MET A 217 -7.27 13.82 -6.54
N LYS A 218 -8.60 13.98 -6.60
CA LYS A 218 -9.29 14.46 -7.81
C LYS A 218 -8.79 15.83 -8.28
N THR A 219 -8.49 16.73 -7.34
CA THR A 219 -7.96 18.07 -7.67
C THR A 219 -6.54 17.97 -8.24
N MET A 220 -5.65 17.24 -7.57
CA MET A 220 -4.28 17.02 -8.05
C MET A 220 -4.24 16.25 -9.39
N ALA A 221 -5.11 15.25 -9.56
CA ALA A 221 -5.22 14.53 -10.84
C ALA A 221 -5.66 15.44 -11.99
N ARG A 222 -6.62 16.36 -11.76
CA ARG A 222 -7.00 17.37 -12.77
C ARG A 222 -5.86 18.32 -13.09
N LEU A 223 -5.05 18.72 -12.10
CA LEU A 223 -3.86 19.53 -12.35
C LEU A 223 -2.88 18.77 -13.26
N LEU A 224 -2.57 17.51 -12.96
CA LEU A 224 -1.70 16.67 -13.79
C LEU A 224 -2.22 16.53 -15.23
N GLN A 225 -3.52 16.26 -15.39
CA GLN A 225 -4.17 16.15 -16.70
C GLN A 225 -4.09 17.44 -17.51
N ALA A 226 -4.03 18.60 -16.83
CA ALA A 226 -3.85 19.91 -17.45
C ALA A 226 -2.36 20.31 -17.63
N GLY A 227 -1.40 19.40 -17.39
CA GLY A 227 0.03 19.70 -17.46
C GLY A 227 0.52 20.63 -16.34
N ARG A 228 -0.23 20.71 -15.25
CA ARG A 228 0.03 21.57 -14.08
C ARG A 228 0.59 20.76 -12.91
N ALA A 229 1.28 21.47 -12.02
CA ALA A 229 1.99 20.87 -10.91
C ALA A 229 0.99 20.53 -9.77
N PRO A 230 0.94 19.30 -9.24
CA PRO A 230 0.06 18.95 -8.10
C PRO A 230 0.21 19.88 -6.89
N GLN A 231 1.42 20.41 -6.68
CA GLN A 231 1.80 21.33 -5.62
C GLN A 231 0.91 22.58 -5.55
N GLU A 232 0.27 22.95 -6.66
CA GLU A 232 -0.65 24.09 -6.71
C GLU A 232 -1.88 23.92 -5.79
N ILE A 233 -2.21 22.68 -5.36
CA ILE A 233 -3.25 22.42 -4.37
C ILE A 233 -2.97 23.13 -3.03
N MET A 234 -1.70 23.30 -2.64
CA MET A 234 -1.35 23.94 -1.36
C MET A 234 -1.85 25.39 -1.29
N ALA A 235 -1.79 26.13 -2.40
CA ALA A 235 -2.33 27.48 -2.48
C ALA A 235 -3.86 27.51 -2.34
N MET A 236 -4.55 26.51 -2.89
CA MET A 236 -6.00 26.34 -2.75
C MET A 236 -6.38 26.02 -1.30
N MET A 237 -5.58 25.18 -0.62
CA MET A 237 -5.80 24.86 0.80
C MET A 237 -5.59 26.08 1.69
N ALA A 238 -4.53 26.85 1.46
CA ALA A 238 -4.31 28.09 2.19
C ALA A 238 -5.45 29.11 2.02
N GLN A 239 -6.10 29.17 0.85
CA GLN A 239 -7.29 30.00 0.65
C GLN A 239 -8.50 29.48 1.42
N LYS A 240 -8.73 28.16 1.40
CA LYS A 240 -9.81 27.49 2.14
C LYS A 240 -9.66 27.70 3.65
N ASP A 241 -8.48 27.45 4.20
CA ASP A 241 -8.21 27.58 5.65
C ASP A 241 -8.47 29.03 6.12
N ARG A 242 -8.03 30.04 5.36
CA ARG A 242 -8.34 31.47 5.66
C ARG A 242 -9.83 31.79 5.63
N ALA A 243 -10.58 31.20 4.70
CA ALA A 243 -12.02 31.41 4.61
C ALA A 243 -12.77 30.78 5.80
N GLU A 244 -12.33 29.60 6.25
CA GLU A 244 -12.88 28.91 7.42
C GLU A 244 -12.56 29.65 8.74
N GLU A 245 -11.37 30.23 8.87
CA GLU A 245 -11.01 31.08 10.01
C GLU A 245 -11.86 32.36 10.07
N ALA A 246 -12.05 33.02 8.93
CA ALA A 246 -12.90 34.21 8.84
C ALA A 246 -14.36 33.93 9.17
N ALA A 247 -14.87 32.73 8.86
CA ALA A 247 -16.25 32.33 9.17
C ALA A 247 -16.47 31.97 10.66
N LYS A 248 -15.40 31.76 11.43
CA LYS A 248 -15.45 31.50 12.88
C LYS A 248 -15.33 32.78 13.72
N THR A 249 -14.99 33.90 13.08
CA THR A 249 -14.82 35.23 13.70
C THR A 249 -16.09 36.05 13.54
#